data_AF-A0A7V9EMZ9-F1
#
_entry.id   AF-A0A7V9EMZ9-F1
#
_cell.length_a   1.000
_cell.length_b   1.000
_cell.length_c   1.000
_cell.angle_alpha   90.00
_cell.angle_beta   90.00
_cell.angle_gamma   90.00
#
_symmetry.space_group_name_H-M   'P 1'
#
loop_
_entity.id
_entity.type
_entity.pdbx_description
1 polymer ?
#
loop_
_entity_poly.entity_id
_entity_poly.type
_entity_poly.pdbx_seq_one_letter_code
_entity_poly.pdbx_strand_id
1 'polypeptide(L)'
;MTSPLTTEQRLERLRVRVSELPFWRDRARVELSSWRFNGAPWSHGDPWPKLEGVSVIEHPVATVPEDWPLGETRLDLDLGGEGMLAISYTDGRKDGFGLDPYHQRYPLRDRSFSVAAEAVARLPLGVPNRAAHLKHAAMVWAEAAVEDLATRLALIAETAEALGEHEVVPLLLSAAEEALASLDWPTSTDVYLARSATTREML
;
A
#
# COMPACT_ATOMS: atom_id res chain seq x y z
N MET A 1 5.65 22.26 -27.55
CA MET A 1 4.42 22.05 -28.36
C MET A 1 3.24 22.42 -27.48
N THR A 2 2.37 23.32 -27.92
CA THR A 2 1.15 23.68 -27.17
C THR A 2 0.16 22.52 -27.26
N SER A 3 -0.17 21.94 -26.09
CA SER A 3 -1.19 20.89 -25.98
C SER A 3 -2.55 21.45 -26.43
N PRO A 4 -3.37 20.71 -27.21
CA PRO A 4 -4.73 21.15 -27.56
C PRO A 4 -5.70 21.08 -26.36
N LEU A 5 -5.24 20.55 -25.21
CA LEU A 5 -6.03 20.41 -23.99
C LEU A 5 -5.89 21.62 -23.08
N THR A 6 -6.96 21.97 -22.36
CA THR A 6 -6.89 22.96 -21.28
C THR A 6 -6.08 22.41 -20.10
N THR A 7 -5.63 23.30 -19.21
CA THR A 7 -4.92 22.92 -17.99
C THR A 7 -5.73 21.94 -17.14
N GLU A 8 -7.03 22.17 -17.02
CA GLU A 8 -7.96 21.33 -16.26
C GLU A 8 -8.05 19.92 -16.87
N GLN A 9 -8.16 19.83 -18.20
CA GLN A 9 -8.20 18.54 -18.91
C GLN A 9 -6.89 17.76 -18.76
N ARG A 10 -5.75 18.46 -18.80
CA ARG A 10 -4.42 17.85 -18.60
C ARG A 10 -4.27 17.33 -17.17
N LEU A 11 -4.70 18.11 -16.19
CA LEU A 11 -4.68 17.72 -14.78
C LEU A 11 -5.58 16.51 -14.51
N GLU A 12 -6.79 16.50 -15.06
CA GLU A 12 -7.70 15.36 -14.93
C GLU A 12 -7.09 14.09 -15.52
N ARG A 13 -6.49 14.19 -16.72
CA ARG A 13 -5.79 13.07 -17.34
C ARG A 13 -4.60 12.59 -16.49
N LEU A 14 -3.84 13.50 -15.90
CA LEU A 14 -2.73 13.16 -15.00
C LEU A 14 -3.25 12.37 -13.79
N ARG A 15 -4.33 12.82 -13.14
CA ARG A 15 -4.94 12.12 -11.99
C ARG A 15 -5.35 10.69 -12.33
N VAL A 16 -5.99 10.48 -13.48
CA VAL A 16 -6.33 9.14 -13.96
C VAL A 16 -5.09 8.27 -14.13
N ARG A 17 -4.00 8.80 -14.70
CA ARG A 17 -2.76 8.02 -14.86
C ARG A 17 -2.06 7.73 -13.54
N VAL A 18 -2.09 8.68 -12.61
CA VAL A 18 -1.54 8.49 -11.27
C VAL A 18 -2.29 7.41 -10.50
N SER A 19 -3.61 7.33 -10.64
CA SER A 19 -4.40 6.28 -9.96
C SER A 19 -4.17 4.87 -10.52
N GLU A 20 -3.63 4.74 -11.74
CA GLU A 20 -3.26 3.46 -12.35
C GLU A 20 -1.89 2.93 -11.90
N LEU A 21 -0.93 3.81 -11.59
CA LEU A 21 0.44 3.41 -11.22
C LEU A 21 0.53 2.46 -10.00
N PRO A 22 -0.31 2.61 -8.94
CA PRO A 22 -0.32 1.68 -7.82
C PRO A 22 -0.56 0.22 -8.20
N PHE A 23 -1.20 -0.09 -9.33
CA PHE A 23 -1.37 -1.49 -9.80
C PHE A 23 -0.04 -2.16 -10.18
N TRP A 24 1.01 -1.36 -10.39
CA TRP A 24 2.33 -1.80 -10.81
C TRP A 24 3.36 -1.79 -9.68
N ARG A 25 2.98 -1.35 -8.48
CA ARG A 25 3.90 -1.18 -7.35
C ARG A 25 4.39 -2.50 -6.75
N ASP A 26 3.66 -3.59 -6.97
CA ASP A 26 4.05 -4.91 -6.48
C ASP A 26 4.49 -5.79 -7.66
N ARG A 27 5.73 -6.26 -7.60
CA ARG A 27 6.28 -7.24 -8.55
C ARG A 27 5.77 -8.64 -8.26
N ALA A 28 5.78 -9.02 -6.98
CA ALA A 28 5.37 -10.34 -6.51
C ALA A 28 4.81 -10.24 -5.09
N ARG A 29 4.01 -11.25 -4.70
CA ARG A 29 3.28 -11.28 -3.43
C ARG A 29 3.22 -12.70 -2.88
N VAL A 30 3.39 -12.83 -1.56
CA VAL A 30 3.24 -14.09 -0.82
C VAL A 30 2.36 -13.83 0.40
N GLU A 31 1.20 -14.47 0.44
CA GLU A 31 0.27 -14.34 1.58
C GLU A 31 0.82 -14.98 2.86
N LEU A 32 0.56 -14.33 3.98
CA LEU A 32 0.81 -14.81 5.32
C LEU A 32 -0.51 -15.34 5.88
N SER A 33 -0.61 -16.65 6.11
CA SER A 33 -1.88 -17.33 6.42
C SER A 33 -1.99 -17.85 7.86
N SER A 34 -0.88 -17.91 8.61
CA SER A 34 -0.83 -18.57 9.92
C SER A 34 -1.15 -17.62 11.08
N TRP A 35 -2.16 -16.76 10.92
CA TRP A 35 -2.50 -15.75 11.91
C TRP A 35 -3.26 -16.32 13.11
N ARG A 36 -3.10 -15.63 14.24
CA ARG A 36 -3.83 -15.88 15.48
C ARG A 36 -4.45 -14.59 16.01
N PHE A 37 -5.68 -14.69 16.48
CA PHE A 37 -6.41 -13.64 17.17
C PHE A 37 -6.67 -14.09 18.61
N ASN A 38 -6.06 -13.41 19.58
CA ASN A 38 -6.05 -13.80 20.99
C ASN A 38 -5.69 -15.30 21.18
N GLY A 39 -4.68 -15.77 20.43
CA GLY A 39 -4.18 -17.15 20.47
C GLY A 39 -4.96 -18.17 19.61
N ALA A 40 -6.19 -17.86 19.21
CA ALA A 40 -7.00 -18.73 18.34
C ALA A 40 -6.65 -18.53 16.85
N PRO A 41 -6.67 -19.57 15.99
CA PRO A 41 -6.46 -19.40 14.56
C PRO A 41 -7.43 -18.37 13.95
N TRP A 42 -6.92 -17.55 13.02
CA TRP A 42 -7.68 -16.51 12.35
C TRP A 42 -7.19 -16.38 10.91
N SER A 43 -8.09 -16.28 9.93
CA SER A 43 -7.74 -16.34 8.51
C SER A 43 -8.11 -15.06 7.77
N HIS A 44 -7.56 -14.92 6.55
CA HIS A 44 -7.91 -13.83 5.64
C HIS A 44 -9.43 -13.77 5.41
N GLY A 45 -10.00 -12.56 5.46
CA GLY A 45 -11.43 -12.32 5.32
C GLY A 45 -12.27 -12.61 6.57
N ASP A 46 -11.72 -13.30 7.58
CA ASP A 46 -12.48 -13.60 8.79
C ASP A 46 -12.79 -12.30 9.57
N PRO A 47 -14.05 -12.12 10.03
CA PRO A 47 -14.38 -11.01 10.91
C PRO A 47 -13.63 -11.11 12.23
N TRP A 48 -13.44 -9.99 12.91
CA TRP A 48 -12.88 -9.99 14.26
C TRP A 48 -13.80 -10.78 15.20
N PRO A 49 -13.28 -11.81 15.91
CA PRO A 49 -14.06 -12.56 16.89
C PRO A 49 -14.60 -11.67 18.03
N LYS A 50 -13.93 -10.55 18.32
CA LYS A 50 -14.30 -9.59 19.36
C LYS A 50 -14.00 -8.17 18.90
N LEU A 51 -14.98 -7.26 19.00
CA LEU A 51 -14.83 -5.85 18.62
C LEU A 51 -14.49 -4.92 19.79
N GLU A 52 -14.60 -5.40 21.03
CA GLU A 52 -14.44 -4.59 22.23
C GLU A 52 -13.08 -4.77 22.91
N GLY A 53 -12.46 -3.65 23.25
CA GLY A 53 -11.15 -3.61 23.89
C GLY A 53 -10.00 -3.95 22.95
N VAL A 54 -8.82 -4.11 23.54
CA VAL A 54 -7.59 -4.46 22.82
C VAL A 54 -7.58 -5.97 22.54
N SER A 55 -7.20 -6.33 21.33
CA SER A 55 -6.95 -7.70 20.90
C SER A 55 -5.49 -7.87 20.50
N VAL A 56 -4.94 -9.04 20.80
CA VAL A 56 -3.58 -9.45 20.42
C VAL A 56 -3.67 -10.27 19.15
N ILE A 57 -2.97 -9.83 18.11
CA ILE A 57 -2.95 -10.49 16.80
C ILE A 57 -1.50 -10.88 16.50
N GLU A 58 -1.27 -12.12 16.09
CA GLU A 58 0.08 -12.65 15.93
C GLU A 58 0.23 -13.47 14.66
N HIS A 59 1.38 -13.36 14.01
CA HIS A 59 1.84 -14.29 12.99
C HIS A 59 3.18 -14.90 13.44
N PRO A 60 3.34 -16.23 13.34
CA PRO A 60 4.60 -16.89 13.67
C PRO A 60 5.72 -16.46 12.70
N VAL A 61 6.90 -17.04 12.86
CA VAL A 61 8.04 -16.73 12.00
C VAL A 61 7.68 -17.00 10.53
N ALA A 62 7.84 -15.97 9.70
CA ALA A 62 7.80 -16.01 8.25
C ALA A 62 9.20 -15.76 7.68
N THR A 63 9.44 -16.16 6.44
CA THR A 63 10.73 -15.96 5.77
C THR A 63 10.53 -15.37 4.38
N VAL A 64 11.25 -14.29 4.08
CA VAL A 64 11.28 -13.63 2.77
C VAL A 64 11.86 -14.59 1.72
N PRO A 65 11.19 -14.80 0.57
CA PRO A 65 11.67 -15.67 -0.51
C PRO A 65 13.09 -15.31 -0.97
N GLU A 66 13.98 -16.31 -1.07
CA GLU A 66 15.43 -16.15 -1.24
C GLU A 66 15.84 -15.17 -2.34
N ASP A 67 15.12 -15.19 -3.46
CA ASP A 67 15.32 -14.40 -4.66
C ASP A 67 14.87 -12.93 -4.54
N TRP A 68 14.13 -12.57 -3.48
CA TRP A 68 13.66 -11.21 -3.27
C TRP A 68 14.74 -10.33 -2.62
N PRO A 69 15.00 -9.12 -3.17
CA PRO A 69 15.85 -8.14 -2.52
C PRO A 69 15.19 -7.63 -1.23
N LEU A 70 15.89 -7.77 -0.09
CA LEU A 70 15.34 -7.38 1.22
C LEU A 70 14.98 -5.88 1.29
N GLY A 71 15.80 -5.01 0.69
CA GLY A 71 15.54 -3.56 0.64
C GLY A 71 14.28 -3.17 -0.15
N GLU A 72 13.79 -4.05 -1.01
CA GLU A 72 12.56 -3.89 -1.81
C GLU A 72 11.40 -4.71 -1.24
N THR A 73 11.63 -5.52 -0.20
CA THR A 73 10.57 -6.30 0.42
C THR A 73 9.84 -5.49 1.49
N ARG A 74 8.51 -5.58 1.51
CA ARG A 74 7.66 -4.99 2.56
C ARG A 74 6.75 -6.04 3.16
N LEU A 75 6.40 -5.85 4.42
CA LEU A 75 5.19 -6.43 5.02
C LEU A 75 4.01 -5.51 4.65
N ASP A 76 3.00 -6.04 3.97
CA ASP A 76 1.75 -5.36 3.59
C ASP A 76 0.62 -5.93 4.46
N LEU A 77 0.07 -5.12 5.36
CA LEU A 77 -0.79 -5.57 6.45
C LEU A 77 -1.93 -4.59 6.75
N ASP A 78 -3.16 -5.07 6.61
CA ASP A 78 -4.38 -4.41 7.10
C ASP A 78 -5.19 -5.39 7.93
N LEU A 79 -5.13 -5.18 9.25
CA LEU A 79 -5.83 -5.99 10.24
C LEU A 79 -7.29 -5.55 10.44
N GLY A 80 -7.76 -4.49 9.77
CA GLY A 80 -9.13 -3.99 9.90
C GLY A 80 -9.38 -3.13 11.16
N GLY A 81 -8.33 -2.66 11.83
CA GLY A 81 -8.41 -1.81 13.02
C GLY A 81 -7.20 -0.89 13.14
N GLU A 82 -7.10 -0.19 14.26
CA GLU A 82 -5.95 0.66 14.60
C GLU A 82 -5.20 0.08 15.81
N GLY A 83 -3.88 0.27 15.87
CA GLY A 83 -3.06 -0.32 16.91
C GLY A 83 -1.57 -0.07 16.78
N MET A 84 -0.81 -0.90 17.50
CA MET A 84 0.65 -0.91 17.45
C MET A 84 1.13 -2.25 16.91
N LEU A 85 1.88 -2.21 15.82
CA LEU A 85 2.54 -3.34 15.20
C LEU A 85 3.96 -3.49 15.76
N ALA A 86 4.37 -4.73 15.93
CA ALA A 86 5.70 -5.15 16.32
C ALA A 86 6.22 -6.21 15.34
N ILE A 87 7.39 -5.95 14.76
CA ILE A 87 8.12 -6.92 13.93
C ILE A 87 9.35 -7.35 14.72
N SER A 88 9.46 -8.64 15.03
CA SER A 88 10.60 -9.22 15.78
C SER A 88 11.50 -10.03 14.86
N TYR A 89 12.81 -9.88 15.01
CA TYR A 89 13.82 -10.53 14.17
C TYR A 89 14.63 -11.56 14.97
N THR A 90 15.34 -12.44 14.26
CA THR A 90 16.06 -13.59 14.86
C THR A 90 17.22 -13.20 15.76
N ASP A 91 17.79 -12.01 15.57
CA ASP A 91 18.86 -11.46 16.40
C ASP A 91 18.36 -10.73 17.66
N GLY A 92 17.05 -10.79 17.93
CA GLY A 92 16.41 -10.17 19.08
C GLY A 92 16.05 -8.69 18.89
N ARG A 93 16.35 -8.08 17.73
CA ARG A 93 15.86 -6.73 17.41
C ARG A 93 14.35 -6.74 17.20
N LYS A 94 13.73 -5.60 17.49
CA LYS A 94 12.29 -5.38 17.33
C LYS A 94 12.05 -3.97 16.78
N ASP A 95 11.27 -3.89 15.72
CA ASP A 95 10.74 -2.61 15.21
C ASP A 95 9.28 -2.45 15.62
N GLY A 96 8.88 -1.22 15.95
CA GLY A 96 7.51 -0.86 16.32
C GLY A 96 6.94 0.19 15.37
N PHE A 97 5.68 0.02 14.97
CA PHE A 97 5.00 0.92 14.04
C PHE A 97 3.54 1.14 14.45
N GLY A 98 3.01 2.33 14.15
CA GLY A 98 1.56 2.52 14.12
C GLY A 98 0.94 1.65 13.03
N LEU A 99 -0.23 1.10 13.33
CA LEU A 99 -1.04 0.35 12.38
C LEU A 99 -2.42 0.99 12.30
N ASP A 100 -2.83 1.36 11.10
CA ASP A 100 -4.15 1.92 10.81
C ASP A 100 -4.47 1.76 9.30
N PRO A 101 -5.70 2.07 8.85
CA PRO A 101 -6.09 1.93 7.44
C PRO A 101 -5.29 2.74 6.42
N TYR A 102 -4.48 3.71 6.85
CA TYR A 102 -3.64 4.56 6.00
C TYR A 102 -2.15 4.18 6.05
N HIS A 103 -1.73 3.40 7.05
CA HIS A 103 -0.34 2.94 7.22
C HIS A 103 -0.29 1.42 7.27
N GLN A 104 -0.04 0.80 6.11
CA GLN A 104 -0.17 -0.65 5.92
C GLN A 104 1.11 -1.34 5.43
N ARG A 105 2.12 -0.57 5.03
CA ARG A 105 3.37 -1.11 4.45
C ARG A 105 4.56 -0.81 5.35
N TYR A 106 5.29 -1.87 5.71
CA TYR A 106 6.39 -1.80 6.67
C TYR A 106 7.67 -2.38 6.09
N PRO A 107 8.83 -1.72 6.28
CA PRO A 107 10.11 -2.27 5.86
C PRO A 107 10.51 -3.48 6.71
N LEU A 108 11.23 -4.42 6.10
CA LEU A 108 11.82 -5.56 6.81
C LEU A 108 13.34 -5.37 6.89
N ARG A 109 13.91 -5.62 8.08
CA ARG A 109 15.36 -5.53 8.32
C ARG A 109 16.11 -6.85 8.19
N ASP A 110 15.39 -7.96 8.20
CA ASP A 110 15.95 -9.30 8.09
C ASP A 110 14.99 -10.20 7.30
N ARG A 111 15.51 -11.33 6.80
CA ARG A 111 14.76 -12.29 6.00
C ARG A 111 13.79 -13.11 6.83
N SER A 112 14.07 -13.33 8.12
CA SER A 112 13.18 -14.06 9.02
C SER A 112 12.65 -13.15 10.11
N PHE A 113 11.33 -13.11 10.26
CA PHE A 113 10.65 -12.22 11.19
C PHE A 113 9.33 -12.83 11.69
N SER A 114 8.87 -12.41 12.86
CA SER A 114 7.52 -12.68 13.35
C SER A 114 6.78 -11.37 13.61
N VAL A 115 5.45 -11.44 13.64
CA VAL A 115 4.60 -10.27 13.79
C VAL A 115 3.71 -10.39 15.02
N ALA A 116 3.61 -9.32 15.78
CA ALA A 116 2.61 -9.17 16.84
C ALA A 116 1.97 -7.78 16.74
N ALA A 117 0.68 -7.67 17.02
CA ALA A 117 -0.02 -6.40 17.06
C ALA A 117 -0.99 -6.36 18.24
N GLU A 118 -1.06 -5.22 18.90
CA GLU A 118 -2.14 -4.89 19.83
C GLU A 118 -3.05 -3.88 19.14
N ALA A 119 -4.29 -4.27 18.87
CA ALA A 119 -5.19 -3.49 18.04
C ALA A 119 -6.61 -3.44 18.61
N VAL A 120 -7.32 -2.37 18.26
CA VAL A 120 -8.75 -2.17 18.56
C VAL A 120 -9.54 -2.11 17.26
N ALA A 121 -10.79 -2.58 17.28
CA ALA A 121 -11.68 -2.52 16.12
C ALA A 121 -12.24 -1.09 15.91
N ARG A 122 -11.34 -0.13 15.69
CA ARG A 122 -11.64 1.27 15.44
C ARG A 122 -10.85 1.77 14.24
N LEU A 123 -11.42 2.74 13.55
CA LEU A 123 -10.76 3.56 12.55
C LEU A 123 -10.19 4.80 13.25
N PRO A 124 -9.34 5.58 12.55
CA PRO A 124 -8.79 6.82 13.08
C PRO A 124 -9.84 7.73 13.69
N LEU A 125 -9.44 8.44 14.74
CA LEU A 125 -10.31 9.26 15.59
C LEU A 125 -11.34 8.44 16.40
N GLY A 126 -11.06 7.14 16.59
CA GLY A 126 -11.84 6.26 17.47
C GLY A 126 -13.20 5.86 16.93
N VAL A 127 -13.45 5.98 15.62
CA VAL A 127 -14.72 5.58 15.00
C VAL A 127 -14.83 4.05 15.06
N PRO A 128 -15.88 3.45 15.65
CA PRO A 128 -16.01 1.99 15.70
C PRO A 128 -16.03 1.35 14.30
N ASN A 129 -15.18 0.35 14.07
CA ASN A 129 -15.22 -0.46 12.86
C ASN A 129 -15.99 -1.76 13.12
N ARG A 130 -17.28 -1.78 12.81
CA ARG A 130 -18.12 -2.98 12.96
C ARG A 130 -17.83 -4.09 11.95
N ALA A 131 -17.15 -3.74 10.85
CA ALA A 131 -16.75 -4.67 9.80
C ALA A 131 -15.25 -4.99 9.89
N ALA A 132 -14.63 -4.91 11.07
CA ALA A 132 -13.23 -5.26 11.25
C ALA A 132 -13.00 -6.73 10.86
N HIS A 133 -12.03 -6.98 9.97
CA HIS A 133 -11.62 -8.29 9.47
C HIS A 133 -10.17 -8.22 8.99
N LEU A 134 -9.53 -9.38 8.81
CA LEU A 134 -8.20 -9.45 8.20
C LEU A 134 -8.33 -9.15 6.70
N LYS A 135 -8.10 -7.90 6.31
CA LYS A 135 -8.26 -7.45 4.92
C LYS A 135 -7.14 -7.94 4.04
N HIS A 136 -5.89 -7.84 4.49
CA HIS A 136 -4.76 -8.44 3.79
C HIS A 136 -3.55 -8.58 4.72
N ALA A 137 -2.72 -9.58 4.43
CA ALA A 137 -1.49 -9.84 5.15
C ALA A 137 -0.51 -10.60 4.25
N ALA A 138 0.47 -9.90 3.72
CA ALA A 138 1.41 -10.50 2.77
C ALA A 138 2.82 -9.92 2.91
N MET A 139 3.80 -10.67 2.42
CA MET A 139 5.06 -10.10 1.98
C MET A 139 4.90 -9.67 0.53
N VAL A 140 5.37 -8.47 0.19
CA VAL A 140 5.37 -7.97 -1.19
C VAL A 140 6.79 -7.60 -1.60
N TRP A 141 7.15 -7.95 -2.83
CA TRP A 141 8.31 -7.40 -3.52
C TRP A 141 7.86 -6.11 -4.20
N ALA A 142 8.21 -4.98 -3.61
CA ALA A 142 7.81 -3.67 -4.10
C ALA A 142 8.75 -3.17 -5.21
N GLU A 143 8.16 -2.52 -6.21
CA GLU A 143 8.83 -1.74 -7.24
C GLU A 143 9.03 -0.31 -6.72
N ALA A 144 10.08 -0.09 -5.93
CA ALA A 144 10.31 1.19 -5.25
C ALA A 144 10.33 2.39 -6.22
N ALA A 145 10.86 2.20 -7.43
CA ALA A 145 10.87 3.25 -8.46
C ALA A 145 9.45 3.65 -8.93
N VAL A 146 8.52 2.70 -8.97
CA VAL A 146 7.11 2.95 -9.32
C VAL A 146 6.40 3.67 -8.19
N GLU A 147 6.64 3.27 -6.93
CA GLU A 147 6.11 3.96 -5.76
C GLU A 147 6.58 5.43 -5.72
N ASP A 148 7.89 5.66 -5.87
CA ASP A 148 8.47 7.00 -5.90
C ASP A 148 7.90 7.86 -7.05
N LEU A 149 7.74 7.28 -8.24
CA LEU A 149 7.17 7.98 -9.38
C LEU A 149 5.71 8.36 -9.13
N ALA A 150 4.90 7.43 -8.61
CA ALA A 150 3.50 7.67 -8.31
C ALA A 150 3.34 8.81 -7.30
N THR A 151 4.12 8.81 -6.22
CA THR A 151 4.14 9.89 -5.23
C THR A 151 4.54 11.23 -5.85
N ARG A 152 5.59 11.27 -6.68
CA ARG A 152 6.04 12.50 -7.33
C ARG A 152 4.99 13.08 -8.28
N LEU A 153 4.32 12.22 -9.06
CA LEU A 153 3.27 12.66 -9.98
C LEU A 153 2.01 13.12 -9.23
N ALA A 154 1.65 12.47 -8.12
CA ALA A 154 0.57 12.92 -7.25
C ALA A 154 0.87 14.33 -6.68
N LEU A 155 2.09 14.54 -6.17
CA LEU A 155 2.52 15.87 -5.69
C LEU A 155 2.46 16.93 -6.79
N ILE A 156 2.84 16.59 -8.03
CA ILE A 156 2.70 17.50 -9.17
C ILE A 156 1.22 17.85 -9.41
N ALA A 157 0.32 16.86 -9.39
CA ALA A 157 -1.11 17.09 -9.61
C ALA A 157 -1.72 17.97 -8.51
N GLU A 158 -1.43 17.68 -7.24
CA GLU A 158 -1.89 18.47 -6.10
C GLU A 158 -1.32 19.90 -6.12
N THR A 159 -0.05 20.04 -6.49
CA THR A 159 0.59 21.36 -6.63
C THR A 159 -0.04 22.16 -7.77
N ALA A 160 -0.29 21.53 -8.92
CA ALA A 160 -0.95 22.17 -10.05
C ALA A 160 -2.36 22.65 -9.69
N GLU A 161 -3.12 21.84 -8.96
CA GLU A 161 -4.45 22.22 -8.45
C GLU A 161 -4.37 23.41 -7.50
N ALA A 162 -3.48 23.37 -6.51
CA ALA A 162 -3.34 24.43 -5.52
C ALA A 162 -2.89 25.77 -6.14
N LEU A 163 -2.11 25.73 -7.21
CA LEU A 163 -1.59 26.92 -7.90
C LEU A 163 -2.55 27.49 -8.95
N GLY A 164 -3.56 26.74 -9.40
CA GLY A 164 -4.55 27.20 -10.38
C GLY A 164 -3.92 27.70 -11.68
N GLU A 165 -4.12 28.97 -12.01
CA GLU A 165 -3.67 29.59 -13.26
C GLU A 165 -2.20 30.06 -13.26
N HIS A 166 -1.41 29.69 -12.23
CA HIS A 166 -0.01 30.09 -12.16
C HIS A 166 0.79 29.62 -13.39
N GLU A 167 1.69 30.47 -13.90
CA GLU A 167 2.46 30.23 -15.14
C GLU A 167 3.35 28.97 -15.11
N VAL A 168 3.61 28.43 -13.92
CA VAL A 168 4.41 27.21 -13.71
C VAL A 168 3.59 25.94 -13.94
N VAL A 169 2.26 26.00 -13.81
CA VAL A 169 1.39 24.83 -13.90
C VAL A 169 1.53 24.12 -15.26
N PRO A 170 1.52 24.82 -16.41
CA PRO A 170 1.76 24.17 -17.69
C PRO A 170 3.10 23.44 -17.78
N LEU A 171 4.16 23.94 -17.13
CA LEU A 171 5.49 23.34 -17.11
C LEU A 171 5.53 22.07 -16.25
N LEU A 172 4.91 22.11 -15.06
CA LEU A 172 4.77 20.95 -14.19
C LEU A 172 4.00 19.82 -14.88
N LEU A 173 2.88 20.16 -15.52
CA LEU A 173 2.09 19.18 -16.28
C LEU A 173 2.87 18.62 -17.46
N SER A 174 3.67 19.43 -18.15
CA SER A 174 4.51 18.93 -19.25
C SER A 174 5.59 17.96 -18.75
N ALA A 175 6.24 18.23 -17.62
CA ALA A 175 7.21 17.31 -17.04
C ALA A 175 6.57 15.98 -16.62
N ALA A 176 5.38 16.02 -16.03
CA ALA A 176 4.63 14.81 -15.68
C ALA A 176 4.20 14.00 -16.92
N GLU A 177 3.72 14.68 -17.96
CA GLU A 177 3.34 14.05 -19.23
C GLU A 177 4.55 13.42 -19.94
N GLU A 178 5.70 14.07 -19.94
CA GLU A 178 6.95 13.54 -20.50
C GLU A 178 7.42 12.30 -19.73
N ALA A 179 7.40 12.35 -18.40
CA ALA A 179 7.72 11.19 -17.56
C ALA A 179 6.80 10.00 -17.88
N LEU A 180 5.48 10.22 -17.93
CA LEU A 180 4.51 9.18 -18.25
C LEU A 180 4.67 8.63 -19.68
N ALA A 181 5.04 9.48 -20.63
CA ALA A 181 5.29 9.08 -22.03
C ALA A 181 6.59 8.27 -22.19
N SER A 182 7.54 8.42 -21.27
CA SER A 182 8.80 7.67 -21.27
C SER A 182 8.69 6.25 -20.68
N LEU A 183 7.56 5.91 -20.06
CA LEU A 183 7.35 4.60 -19.47
C LEU A 183 7.01 3.55 -20.53
N ASP A 184 7.64 2.40 -20.43
CA ASP A 184 7.26 1.19 -21.17
C ASP A 184 6.02 0.56 -20.53
N TRP A 185 4.85 1.07 -20.90
CA TRP A 185 3.60 0.56 -20.38
C TRP A 185 3.33 -0.86 -20.90
N PRO A 186 2.96 -1.81 -20.01
CA PRO A 186 2.50 -3.11 -20.43
C PRO A 186 1.21 -2.96 -21.25
N THR A 187 1.25 -3.45 -22.49
CA THR A 187 0.15 -3.32 -23.45
C THR A 187 -0.78 -4.55 -23.46
N SER A 188 -0.40 -5.62 -22.75
CA SER A 188 -1.23 -6.82 -22.63
C SER A 188 -2.43 -6.57 -21.72
N THR A 189 -3.62 -6.74 -22.29
CA THR A 189 -4.90 -6.61 -21.57
C THR A 189 -4.98 -7.57 -20.38
N ASP A 190 -4.50 -8.81 -20.53
CA ASP A 190 -4.59 -9.81 -19.47
C ASP A 190 -3.75 -9.41 -18.24
N VAL A 191 -2.56 -8.86 -18.48
CA VAL A 191 -1.67 -8.36 -17.41
C VAL A 191 -2.32 -7.16 -16.71
N TYR A 192 -2.93 -6.26 -17.48
CA TYR A 192 -3.64 -5.11 -16.93
C TYR A 192 -4.85 -5.54 -16.08
N LEU A 193 -5.66 -6.49 -16.57
CA LEU A 193 -6.83 -7.00 -15.84
C LEU A 193 -6.42 -7.76 -14.58
N ALA A 194 -5.37 -8.59 -14.63
CA ALA A 194 -4.89 -9.32 -13.48
C ALA A 194 -4.47 -8.41 -12.30
N ARG A 195 -3.95 -7.21 -12.60
CA ARG A 195 -3.50 -6.25 -11.60
C ARG A 195 -4.57 -5.23 -11.16
N SER A 196 -5.52 -4.91 -12.03
CA SER A 196 -6.63 -4.00 -11.71
C SER A 196 -7.83 -4.71 -11.05
N ALA A 197 -8.07 -6.00 -11.35
CA ALA A 197 -9.21 -6.76 -10.82
C ALA A 197 -9.14 -6.96 -9.29
N THR A 198 -7.95 -7.16 -8.74
CA THR A 198 -7.71 -7.25 -7.29
C THR A 198 -7.96 -5.95 -6.54
N THR A 199 -8.05 -4.81 -7.25
CA THR A 199 -8.25 -3.50 -6.63
C THR A 199 -9.72 -3.07 -6.59
N ARG A 200 -10.63 -3.85 -7.21
CA ARG A 200 -12.07 -3.53 -7.22
C ARG A 200 -12.75 -3.66 -5.86
N GLU A 201 -12.04 -4.17 -4.85
CA GLU A 201 -12.48 -4.22 -3.45
C GLU A 201 -11.95 -3.06 -2.58
N MET A 202 -11.16 -2.13 -3.14
CA MET A 202 -10.53 -1.01 -2.41
C MET A 202 -11.12 0.39 -2.71
N LEU A 203 -12.21 0.48 -3.50
CA LEU A 203 -13.02 1.71 -3.69
C LEU A 203 -14.38 1.54 -3.02
#